data_AF-A0A4U0VRI7-F1
#
_entry.id   AF-A0A4U0VRI7-F1
#
_cell.length_a   1.000
_cell.length_b   1.000
_cell.length_c   1.000
_cell.angle_alpha   90.00
_cell.angle_beta   90.00
_cell.angle_gamma   90.00
#
_symmetry.space_group_name_H-M   'P 1'
#
loop_
_entity.id
_entity.type
_entity.pdbx_description
1 polymer ?
#
loop_
_entity_poly.entity_id
_entity_poly.type
_entity_poly.pdbx_seq_one_letter_code
_entity_poly.pdbx_strand_id
1 'polypeptide(L)'
;MAPALLTAIDSTSHVHLIVGSNPLAGARCNRSIEVGAKATLVAPEDATLHYGLMKRIDEGQVDWIKRSFRDEDLTTLGRDEVDHVVDAVFVTLGGKHPLSTHISTLCRRLRIPVN
;
A
#
# COMPACT_ATOMS: atom_id res chain seq x y z
N MET A 1 -11.51 24.94 -9.37
CA MET A 1 -10.72 23.90 -8.70
C MET A 1 -9.48 24.58 -8.14
N ALA A 2 -9.19 24.48 -6.85
CA ALA A 2 -7.95 25.01 -6.31
C ALA A 2 -6.76 24.23 -6.91
N PRO A 3 -5.60 24.85 -7.17
CA PRO A 3 -4.43 24.14 -7.65
C PRO A 3 -3.99 23.10 -6.62
N ALA A 4 -3.50 21.95 -7.09
CA ALA A 4 -2.90 20.96 -6.21
C ALA A 4 -1.58 21.50 -5.62
N LEU A 5 -1.33 21.21 -4.34
CA LEU A 5 -0.02 21.45 -3.73
C LEU A 5 0.91 20.31 -4.12
N LEU A 6 2.01 20.63 -4.79
CA LEU A 6 3.08 19.66 -5.06
C LEU A 6 4.05 19.63 -3.88
N THR A 7 4.27 18.44 -3.32
CA THR A 7 5.18 18.23 -2.19
C THR A 7 6.19 17.14 -2.52
N ALA A 8 7.46 17.34 -2.12
CA ALA A 8 8.44 16.28 -2.03
C ALA A 8 8.44 15.76 -0.58
N ILE A 9 8.18 14.47 -0.41
CA ILE A 9 8.14 13.79 0.90
C ILE A 9 9.29 12.80 0.93
N ASP A 10 10.19 12.93 1.91
CA ASP A 10 11.15 11.87 2.20
C ASP A 10 10.38 10.65 2.69
N SER A 11 10.43 9.57 1.92
CA SER A 11 9.73 8.32 2.22
C SER A 11 10.70 7.23 2.67
N THR A 12 11.93 7.60 3.04
CA THR A 12 12.91 6.65 3.54
C THR A 12 12.33 5.93 4.76
N SER A 13 12.38 4.60 4.71
CA SER A 13 11.85 3.67 5.70
C SER A 13 10.32 3.66 5.87
N HIS A 14 9.55 4.57 5.26
CA HIS A 14 8.07 4.57 5.34
C HIS A 14 7.47 3.21 5.01
N VAL A 15 6.37 2.85 5.67
CA VAL A 15 5.57 1.68 5.28
C VAL A 15 4.47 2.12 4.34
N HIS A 16 4.57 1.67 3.09
CA HIS A 16 3.53 1.83 2.08
C HIS A 16 2.72 0.54 2.00
N LEU A 17 1.43 0.60 2.32
CA LEU A 17 0.50 -0.52 2.24
C LEU A 17 -0.16 -0.55 0.85
N ILE A 18 0.02 -1.63 0.10
CA ILE A 18 -0.57 -1.83 -1.23
C ILE A 18 -1.65 -2.90 -1.12
N VAL A 19 -2.89 -2.56 -1.48
CA VAL A 19 -4.03 -3.47 -1.41
C VAL A 19 -4.45 -3.87 -2.83
N GLY A 20 -4.39 -5.17 -3.14
CA GLY A 20 -4.68 -5.73 -4.46
C GLY A 20 -3.45 -6.29 -5.19
N SER A 21 -3.66 -7.07 -6.25
CA SER A 21 -2.62 -7.89 -6.91
C SER A 21 -2.42 -7.60 -8.40
N ASN A 22 -3.10 -6.58 -8.94
CA ASN A 22 -3.05 -6.30 -10.38
C ASN A 22 -1.71 -5.66 -10.81
N PRO A 23 -1.47 -5.43 -12.11
CA PRO A 23 -0.23 -4.80 -12.57
C PRO A 23 0.04 -3.41 -11.95
N LEU A 24 -1.01 -2.67 -11.56
CA LEU A 24 -0.87 -1.40 -10.86
C LEU A 24 -0.28 -1.59 -9.45
N ALA A 25 -0.61 -2.68 -8.74
CA ALA A 25 0.04 -3.05 -7.48
C ALA A 25 1.55 -3.19 -7.64
N GLY A 26 1.99 -3.89 -8.69
CA GLY A 26 3.42 -4.02 -9.01
C GLY A 26 4.12 -2.68 -9.27
N ALA A 27 3.46 -1.78 -10.01
CA ALA A 27 3.99 -0.43 -10.24
C ALA A 27 4.09 0.39 -8.93
N ARG A 28 3.11 0.28 -8.03
CA ARG A 28 3.13 0.93 -6.72
C ARG A 28 4.24 0.37 -5.83
N CYS A 29 4.41 -0.96 -5.76
CA CYS A 29 5.49 -1.59 -5.02
C CYS A 29 6.87 -1.12 -5.53
N ASN A 30 7.10 -1.15 -6.85
CA ASN A 30 8.35 -0.69 -7.44
C ASN A 30 8.64 0.77 -7.06
N ARG A 31 7.65 1.65 -7.19
CA ARG A 31 7.84 3.07 -6.85
C ARG A 31 8.13 3.29 -5.37
N SER A 32 7.46 2.55 -4.48
CA SER A 32 7.75 2.60 -3.04
C SER A 32 9.20 2.20 -2.73
N ILE A 33 9.68 1.12 -3.35
CA ILE A 33 11.07 0.64 -3.16
C ILE A 33 12.08 1.67 -3.66
N GLU A 34 11.85 2.27 -4.84
CA GLU A 34 12.73 3.28 -5.44
C GLU A 34 12.94 4.52 -4.55
N VAL A 35 11.94 4.86 -3.73
CA VAL A 35 12.00 6.02 -2.82
C VAL A 35 12.45 5.65 -1.40
N GLY A 36 12.91 4.41 -1.20
CA GLY A 36 13.40 3.92 0.09
C GLY A 36 12.30 3.50 1.07
N ALA A 37 11.05 3.42 0.63
CA ALA A 37 9.94 2.93 1.45
C ALA A 37 9.86 1.40 1.42
N LYS A 38 9.35 0.82 2.50
CA LYS A 38 9.00 -0.59 2.62
C LYS A 38 7.63 -0.82 1.98
N ALA A 39 7.58 -1.70 0.97
CA ALA A 39 6.33 -2.08 0.31
C ALA A 39 5.71 -3.30 0.99
N THR A 40 4.51 -3.14 1.56
CA THR A 40 3.73 -4.24 2.15
C THR A 40 2.50 -4.49 1.30
N LEU A 41 2.44 -5.66 0.67
CA LEU A 41 1.35 -6.08 -0.20
C LEU A 41 0.32 -6.90 0.59
N VAL A 42 -0.96 -6.52 0.49
CA VAL A 42 -2.09 -7.31 0.99
C VAL A 42 -2.92 -7.80 -0.19
N ALA A 43 -2.88 -9.12 -0.41
CA ALA A 43 -3.67 -9.79 -1.42
C ALA A 43 -3.90 -11.26 -1.01
N PRO A 44 -5.05 -11.87 -1.38
CA PRO A 44 -5.31 -13.30 -1.15
C PRO A 44 -4.20 -14.21 -1.69
N GLU A 45 -3.96 -15.36 -1.05
CA GLU A 45 -2.91 -16.31 -1.47
C GLU A 45 -3.11 -16.85 -2.90
N ASP A 46 -4.36 -17.01 -3.31
CA ASP A 46 -4.77 -17.46 -4.64
C ASP A 46 -4.77 -16.33 -5.69
N ALA A 47 -4.39 -15.11 -5.30
CA ALA A 47 -4.34 -13.99 -6.21
C ALA A 47 -3.27 -14.20 -7.29
N THR A 48 -3.66 -14.00 -8.55
CA THR A 48 -2.69 -13.99 -9.66
C THR A 48 -1.83 -12.75 -9.56
N LEU A 49 -0.53 -12.93 -9.29
CA LEU A 49 0.46 -11.86 -9.26
C LEU A 49 1.19 -11.77 -10.59
N HIS A 50 1.43 -10.54 -11.04
CA HIS A 50 2.28 -10.28 -12.19
C HIS A 50 3.73 -10.71 -11.90
N TYR A 51 4.45 -11.27 -12.89
CA TYR A 51 5.79 -11.86 -12.71
C TYR A 51 6.78 -10.90 -12.04
N GLY A 52 6.74 -9.62 -12.39
CA GLY A 52 7.62 -8.61 -11.83
C GLY A 52 7.39 -8.38 -10.34
N LEU A 53 6.16 -8.53 -9.86
CA LEU A 53 5.82 -8.43 -8.44
C LEU A 53 6.26 -9.69 -7.68
N MET A 54 6.05 -10.89 -8.25
CA MET A 54 6.57 -12.12 -7.65
C MET A 54 8.09 -12.08 -7.46
N LYS A 55 8.84 -11.65 -8.49
CA LYS A 55 10.30 -11.52 -8.37
C LYS A 55 10.72 -10.65 -7.18
N ARG A 56 10.05 -9.52 -6.96
CA ARG A 56 10.34 -8.62 -5.83
C ARG A 56 10.00 -9.24 -4.48
N ILE A 57 8.94 -10.05 -4.42
CA ILE A 57 8.57 -10.82 -3.22
C ILE A 57 9.64 -11.88 -2.95
N ASP A 58 10.07 -12.63 -3.96
CA ASP A 58 11.11 -13.67 -3.85
C ASP A 58 12.47 -13.08 -3.44
N GLU A 59 12.78 -11.86 -3.89
CA GLU A 59 13.97 -11.09 -3.49
C GLU A 59 13.86 -10.47 -2.07
N GLY A 60 12.73 -10.64 -1.38
CA GLY A 60 12.49 -10.09 -0.04
C GLY A 60 12.29 -8.57 0.00
N GLN A 61 11.98 -7.95 -1.14
CA GLN A 61 11.80 -6.50 -1.25
C GLN A 61 10.35 -6.05 -1.04
N VAL A 62 9.40 -6.99 -1.13
CA VAL A 62 7.98 -6.76 -0.87
C VAL A 62 7.50 -7.79 0.13
N ASP A 63 6.95 -7.32 1.25
CA ASP A 63 6.31 -8.19 2.23
C ASP A 63 4.89 -8.52 1.78
N TRP A 64 4.63 -9.78 1.42
CA TRP A 64 3.31 -10.21 1.02
C TRP A 64 2.53 -10.85 2.16
N ILE A 65 1.49 -10.15 2.60
CA ILE A 65 0.48 -10.64 3.52
C ILE A 65 -0.61 -11.35 2.71
N LYS A 66 -0.55 -12.68 2.71
CA LYS A 66 -1.37 -13.61 1.92
C LYS A 66 -2.81 -13.77 2.44
N ARG A 67 -3.55 -12.66 2.55
CA ARG A 67 -4.96 -12.65 2.96
C ARG A 67 -5.67 -11.41 2.41
N SER A 68 -6.99 -11.39 2.58
CA SER A 68 -7.78 -10.17 2.36
C SER A 68 -7.42 -9.08 3.37
N PHE A 69 -7.60 -7.82 2.97
CA PHE A 69 -7.43 -6.64 3.83
C PHE A 69 -8.30 -6.71 5.09
N ARG A 70 -7.76 -6.20 6.20
CA ARG A 70 -8.45 -6.00 7.46
C ARG A 70 -8.23 -4.57 7.94
N ASP A 71 -9.21 -3.99 8.61
CA ASP A 71 -9.15 -2.59 9.04
C ASP A 71 -7.94 -2.31 9.95
N GLU A 72 -7.56 -3.30 10.77
CA GLU A 72 -6.41 -3.23 11.68
C GLU A 72 -5.06 -3.08 10.93
N ASP A 73 -4.99 -3.46 9.65
CA ASP A 73 -3.77 -3.36 8.83
C ASP A 73 -3.23 -1.93 8.77
N LEU A 74 -4.14 -0.95 8.83
CA LEU A 74 -3.83 0.47 8.78
C LEU A 74 -3.06 0.95 10.02
N THR A 75 -3.16 0.24 11.14
CA THR A 75 -2.62 0.65 12.45
C THR A 75 -1.82 -0.45 13.14
N THR A 76 -1.43 -1.50 12.42
CA THR A 76 -0.61 -2.61 12.96
C THR A 76 0.60 -2.94 12.09
N LEU A 77 0.61 -2.51 10.83
CA LEU A 77 1.68 -2.83 9.88
C LEU A 77 2.68 -1.69 9.68
N GLY A 78 2.37 -0.50 10.20
CA GLY A 78 3.25 0.66 10.14
C GLY A 78 4.44 0.53 11.08
N ARG A 79 5.22 1.59 11.15
CA ARG A 79 6.47 1.62 11.92
C ARG A 79 6.22 1.95 13.38
N ASP A 80 7.12 1.50 14.23
CA ASP A 80 7.05 1.72 15.68
C ASP A 80 7.04 3.22 16.03
N GLU A 81 7.72 4.07 15.23
CA GLU A 81 7.81 5.51 15.52
C GLU A 81 6.48 6.27 15.33
N VAL A 82 5.49 5.64 14.70
CA VAL A 82 4.18 6.23 14.38
C VAL A 82 3.03 5.35 14.89
N ASP A 83 3.24 4.67 16.02
CA ASP A 83 2.25 3.78 16.65
C ASP A 83 1.70 2.71 15.70
N HIS A 84 2.57 2.20 14.82
CA HIS A 84 2.25 1.21 13.78
C HIS A 84 1.21 1.67 12.74
N VAL A 85 0.97 2.97 12.61
CA VAL A 85 0.14 3.53 11.54
C VAL A 85 0.94 3.52 10.22
N VAL A 86 0.33 3.02 9.14
CA VAL A 86 1.00 3.00 7.83
C VAL A 86 1.15 4.43 7.27
N ASP A 87 2.27 4.71 6.63
CA ASP A 87 2.60 6.06 6.15
C ASP A 87 1.83 6.43 4.86
N ALA A 88 1.46 5.44 4.05
CA ALA A 88 0.60 5.63 2.87
C ALA A 88 -0.13 4.34 2.48
N VAL A 89 -1.29 4.48 1.86
CA VAL A 89 -2.10 3.36 1.34
C VAL A 89 -2.35 3.53 -0.16
N PHE A 90 -2.10 2.47 -0.93
CA PHE A 90 -2.38 2.39 -2.36
C PHE A 90 -3.42 1.31 -2.63
N VAL A 91 -4.63 1.70 -2.99
CA VAL A 91 -5.72 0.78 -3.31
C VAL A 91 -5.71 0.51 -4.81
N THR A 92 -5.33 -0.71 -5.17
CA THR A 92 -5.27 -1.16 -6.56
C THR A 92 -6.40 -2.12 -6.92
N LEU A 93 -7.43 -2.17 -6.09
CA LEU A 93 -8.68 -2.87 -6.38
C LEU A 93 -9.41 -2.11 -7.50
N GLY A 94 -9.94 -2.82 -8.51
CA GLY A 94 -10.58 -2.18 -9.68
C GLY A 94 -11.62 -1.10 -9.32
N GLY A 95 -11.81 -0.10 -10.19
CA GLY A 95 -12.42 1.20 -9.87
C GLY A 95 -13.86 1.25 -9.32
N LYS A 96 -14.51 0.11 -9.08
CA LYS A 96 -15.83 0.01 -8.42
C LYS A 96 -15.86 -0.98 -7.26
N HIS A 97 -14.70 -1.43 -6.78
CA HIS A 97 -14.65 -2.39 -5.68
C HIS A 97 -15.14 -1.72 -4.39
N PRO A 98 -16.15 -2.27 -3.69
CA PRO A 98 -16.72 -1.66 -2.48
C PRO A 98 -15.66 -1.36 -1.40
N LEU A 99 -14.66 -2.25 -1.29
CA LEU A 99 -13.55 -2.10 -0.34
C LEU A 99 -12.73 -0.82 -0.57
N SER A 100 -12.64 -0.30 -1.80
CA SER A 100 -11.89 0.93 -2.08
C SER A 100 -12.50 2.14 -1.37
N THR A 101 -13.84 2.22 -1.34
CA THR A 101 -14.56 3.30 -0.63
C THR A 101 -14.40 3.16 0.89
N HIS A 102 -14.46 1.92 1.39
CA HIS A 102 -14.25 1.62 2.80
C HIS A 102 -12.85 2.02 3.26
N ILE A 103 -11.80 1.56 2.57
CA ILE A 103 -10.40 1.90 2.88
C ILE A 103 -10.18 3.41 2.83
N SER A 104 -10.68 4.09 1.79
CA SER A 104 -10.55 5.55 1.67
C SER A 104 -11.19 6.30 2.85
N THR A 105 -12.35 5.84 3.31
CA THR A 105 -13.06 6.41 4.46
C THR A 105 -12.26 6.23 5.76
N LEU A 106 -11.71 5.03 5.99
CA LEU A 106 -10.86 4.75 7.15
C LEU A 106 -9.57 5.57 7.13
N CYS A 107 -8.87 5.61 6.00
CA CYS A 107 -7.64 6.38 5.83
C CYS A 107 -7.88 7.86 6.10
N ARG A 108 -8.98 8.42 5.57
CA ARG A 108 -9.35 9.82 5.83
C ARG A 108 -9.60 10.09 7.32
N ARG A 109 -10.25 9.16 8.04
CA ARG A 109 -10.46 9.28 9.50
C ARG A 109 -9.14 9.25 10.27
N LEU A 110 -8.20 8.41 9.85
CA LEU A 110 -6.88 8.23 10.46
C LEU A 110 -5.83 9.22 9.96
N ARG A 111 -6.18 10.08 8.99
CA ARG A 111 -5.27 11.01 8.28
C ARG A 111 -4.12 10.33 7.54
N ILE A 112 -4.35 9.10 7.08
CA ILE A 112 -3.41 8.35 6.25
C ILE A 112 -3.57 8.80 4.78
N PRO A 113 -2.49 9.22 4.10
CA PRO A 113 -2.50 9.45 2.66
C PRO A 113 -2.97 8.19 1.91
N VAL A 114 -4.00 8.32 1.09
CA VAL A 114 -4.58 7.21 0.32
C VAL A 114 -4.66 7.56 -1.16
N ASN A 115 -4.30 6.60 -2.01
CA ASN A 115 -4.40 6.72 -3.46
C ASN A 115 -5.06 5.49 -4.10
#